data_AF-A0AAD7C4J1-F1
#
_entry.id   AF-A0AAD7C4J1-F1
#
_cell.length_a   1.000
_cell.length_b   1.000
_cell.length_c   1.000
_cell.angle_alpha   90.00
_cell.angle_beta   90.00
_cell.angle_gamma   90.00
#
_symmetry.space_group_name_H-M   'P 1'
#
loop_
_entity.id
_entity.type
_entity.pdbx_description
1 polymer ?
#
loop_
_entity_poly.entity_id
_entity_poly.type
_entity_poly.pdbx_seq_one_letter_code
_entity_poly.pdbx_strand_id
1 'polypeptide(L)'
;MAPIVTGYYRYTDIWFKWPEVLPAEYRDPLKGVIAHDALVHPQNPLHPDVAGVTLYQGIFHDGEARLLFSSAQVDYVRYWLKAMNLTKELIPLPYSECLLTEAEFSAVSPVQFMTGGDLRVATKNIDKNNKRLKGSNVGLTQRRAVFERVRQMWSSKVGSWLAVDFEEWERDHTVVTEFGWSSFRYEEGTEVEEQGHFTVAEARSLRNGQYITDVREHYIFGESQEVSKADLKRKLKDLISGMPRPLFLVFHDPSQDIKTLKRLQAPIETAVLDIPDKTPEDGIFIVDTAVLFAALCGEATGTRGLGQMCNQLQVFVKYLPNPGDESWLHNAGNDAHYTLLALKEMAGGEPLDMQREQRWPNRTGLPEAKLQVKFEDYEEYSDYEDQEGVMGGYDSRTGALVDAVQ
;
A
#
# COMPACT_ATOMS: atom_id res chain seq x y z
N MET A 1 26.28 30.20 -3.72
CA MET A 1 26.47 28.75 -3.49
C MET A 1 25.76 28.05 -4.63
N ALA A 2 26.42 27.09 -5.30
CA ALA A 2 25.71 26.22 -6.23
C ALA A 2 24.70 25.36 -5.43
N PRO A 3 23.52 25.06 -5.99
CA PRO A 3 22.55 24.20 -5.32
C PRO A 3 23.19 22.83 -5.06
N ILE A 4 23.05 22.33 -3.82
CA ILE A 4 23.44 20.96 -3.47
C ILE A 4 22.45 20.04 -4.18
N VAL A 5 22.94 19.26 -5.15
CA VAL A 5 22.12 18.25 -5.82
C VAL A 5 22.07 17.01 -4.95
N THR A 6 20.88 16.66 -4.47
CA THR A 6 20.61 15.43 -3.73
C THR A 6 19.89 14.43 -4.62
N GLY A 7 20.03 13.15 -4.30
CA GLY A 7 19.39 12.09 -5.08
C GLY A 7 19.75 10.71 -4.55
N TYR A 8 19.89 9.76 -5.47
CA TYR A 8 20.06 8.36 -5.19
C TYR A 8 21.14 7.74 -6.07
N TYR A 9 21.77 6.68 -5.56
CA TYR A 9 22.71 5.87 -6.31
C TYR A 9 22.21 4.44 -6.35
N ARG A 10 22.33 3.78 -7.51
CA ARG A 10 21.96 2.36 -7.61
C ARG A 10 22.84 1.54 -6.68
N TYR A 11 22.22 0.59 -5.98
CA TYR A 11 22.91 -0.34 -5.09
C TYR A 11 24.12 -0.99 -5.77
N THR A 12 23.96 -1.40 -7.03
CA THR A 12 25.02 -2.02 -7.84
C THR A 12 26.18 -1.08 -8.14
N ASP A 13 25.90 0.21 -8.33
CA ASP A 13 26.96 1.21 -8.58
C ASP A 13 27.79 1.42 -7.32
N ILE A 14 27.16 1.50 -6.16
CA ILE A 14 27.82 1.63 -4.86
C ILE A 14 28.59 0.35 -4.49
N TRP A 15 28.00 -0.82 -4.67
CA TRP A 15 28.59 -2.09 -4.25
C TRP A 15 29.68 -2.61 -5.19
N PHE A 16 29.52 -2.45 -6.51
CA PHE A 16 30.45 -3.00 -7.50
C PHE A 16 31.34 -1.93 -8.13
N LYS A 17 30.77 -0.83 -8.65
CA LYS A 17 31.47 0.12 -9.51
C LYS A 17 32.31 1.14 -8.75
N TRP A 18 31.80 1.64 -7.63
CA TRP A 18 32.53 2.61 -6.83
C TRP A 18 33.83 2.04 -6.25
N PRO A 19 33.88 0.80 -5.70
CA PRO A 19 35.14 0.21 -5.27
C PRO A 19 36.13 -0.10 -6.41
N GLU A 20 35.65 -0.34 -7.64
CA GLU A 20 36.49 -0.64 -8.82
C GLU A 20 37.37 0.57 -9.19
N VAL A 21 36.85 1.79 -9.04
CA VAL A 21 37.57 3.03 -9.41
C VAL A 21 38.46 3.58 -8.29
N LEU A 22 38.46 2.95 -7.11
CA LEU A 22 39.29 3.35 -5.97
C LEU A 22 40.62 2.57 -5.91
N PRO A 23 41.70 3.21 -5.41
CA PRO A 23 42.92 2.50 -5.01
C PRO A 23 42.63 1.40 -3.99
N ALA A 24 43.44 0.35 -3.97
CA ALA A 24 43.25 -0.80 -3.09
C ALA A 24 43.14 -0.42 -1.60
N GLU A 25 43.93 0.56 -1.15
CA GLU A 25 43.92 1.06 0.23
C GLU A 25 42.60 1.71 0.67
N TYR A 26 41.76 2.18 -0.27
CA TYR A 26 40.45 2.76 0.02
C TYR A 26 39.29 1.81 -0.32
N ARG A 27 39.54 0.87 -1.24
CA ARG A 27 38.58 -0.14 -1.69
C ARG A 27 38.15 -1.06 -0.56
N ASP A 28 39.09 -1.61 0.19
CA ASP A 28 38.78 -2.66 1.17
C ASP A 28 38.00 -2.11 2.39
N PRO A 29 38.37 -0.94 2.96
CA PRO A 29 37.55 -0.31 4.00
C PRO A 29 36.14 0.03 3.54
N LEU A 30 36.00 0.56 2.31
CA LEU A 30 34.69 0.83 1.72
C LEU A 30 33.89 -0.47 1.62
N LYS A 31 34.43 -1.51 0.96
CA LYS A 31 33.73 -2.80 0.83
C LYS A 31 33.37 -3.42 2.17
N GLY A 32 34.19 -3.22 3.20
CA GLY A 32 33.90 -3.66 4.56
C GLY A 32 32.65 -3.00 5.13
N VAL A 33 32.54 -1.67 5.05
CA VAL A 33 31.40 -0.93 5.64
C VAL A 33 30.08 -1.11 4.87
N ILE A 34 30.15 -1.29 3.54
CA ILE A 34 28.96 -1.55 2.71
C ILE A 34 28.67 -3.04 2.50
N ALA A 35 29.38 -3.95 3.17
CA ALA A 35 29.12 -5.39 3.07
C ALA A 35 27.71 -5.73 3.55
N HIS A 36 27.04 -6.69 2.91
CA HIS A 36 25.64 -7.02 3.22
C HIS A 36 25.40 -7.24 4.72
N ASP A 37 26.22 -8.05 5.38
CA ASP A 37 26.11 -8.34 6.81
C ASP A 37 26.55 -7.16 7.68
N ALA A 38 27.50 -6.35 7.19
CA ALA A 38 27.94 -5.14 7.87
C ALA A 38 26.86 -4.05 7.81
N LEU A 39 26.18 -3.89 6.67
CA LEU A 39 25.11 -2.92 6.48
C LEU A 39 23.99 -3.15 7.45
N VAL A 40 23.55 -4.39 7.69
CA VAL A 40 22.44 -4.64 8.63
C VAL A 40 22.88 -4.70 10.11
N HIS A 41 24.18 -4.64 10.37
CA HIS A 41 24.70 -4.81 11.72
C HIS A 41 24.37 -3.58 12.60
N PRO A 42 23.99 -3.74 13.87
CA PRO A 42 23.66 -2.60 14.75
C PRO A 42 24.81 -1.60 14.97
N GLN A 43 26.04 -2.00 14.70
CA GLN A 43 27.22 -1.12 14.78
C GLN A 43 27.56 -0.45 13.45
N ASN A 44 26.75 -0.62 12.41
CA ASN A 44 26.97 0.09 11.15
C ASN A 44 26.80 1.59 11.39
N PRO A 45 27.70 2.42 10.85
CA PRO A 45 27.64 3.86 11.10
C PRO A 45 26.40 4.54 10.51
N LEU A 46 25.70 3.92 9.55
CA LEU A 46 24.47 4.47 8.97
C LEU A 46 23.25 4.44 9.91
N HIS A 47 23.27 3.60 10.95
CA HIS A 47 22.16 3.44 11.90
C HIS A 47 22.69 2.84 13.22
N PRO A 48 23.49 3.61 13.96
CA PRO A 48 24.07 3.13 15.20
C PRO A 48 22.98 2.71 16.18
N ASP A 49 23.18 1.55 16.82
CA ASP A 49 22.30 0.95 17.83
C ASP A 49 20.92 0.53 17.31
N VAL A 50 20.73 0.48 15.99
CA VAL A 50 19.51 -0.01 15.35
C VAL A 50 19.87 -1.18 14.43
N ALA A 51 19.19 -2.32 14.64
CA ALA A 51 19.35 -3.49 13.79
C ALA A 51 18.70 -3.28 12.42
N GLY A 52 19.34 -3.81 11.38
CA GLY A 52 18.89 -3.68 10.00
C GLY A 52 19.29 -2.35 9.36
N VAL A 53 19.08 -2.24 8.06
CA VAL A 53 19.40 -1.04 7.26
C VAL A 53 18.17 -0.54 6.52
N THR A 54 17.98 0.78 6.48
CA THR A 54 17.03 1.41 5.56
C THR A 54 17.73 1.75 4.25
N LEU A 55 17.28 1.16 3.16
CA LEU A 55 17.62 1.57 1.79
C LEU A 55 16.37 2.12 1.11
N TYR A 56 16.44 2.37 -0.20
CA TYR A 56 15.33 2.89 -0.96
C TYR A 56 15.04 2.01 -2.17
N GLN A 57 13.78 1.81 -2.49
CA GLN A 57 13.36 1.22 -3.76
C GLN A 57 12.80 2.33 -4.65
N GLY A 58 13.50 2.61 -5.75
CA GLY A 58 13.03 3.52 -6.78
C GLY A 58 12.39 2.74 -7.92
N ILE A 59 11.23 3.23 -8.35
CA ILE A 59 10.51 2.76 -9.53
C ILE A 59 10.69 3.81 -10.62
N PHE A 60 11.26 3.42 -11.75
CA PHE A 60 11.44 4.30 -12.91
C PHE A 60 10.12 4.51 -13.66
N HIS A 61 10.09 5.47 -14.58
CA HIS A 61 8.92 5.74 -15.42
C HIS A 61 8.55 4.59 -16.35
N ASP A 62 9.49 3.68 -16.64
CA ASP A 62 9.25 2.44 -17.39
C ASP A 62 8.75 1.27 -16.52
N GLY A 63 8.57 1.51 -15.22
CA GLY A 63 8.11 0.52 -14.24
C GLY A 63 9.21 -0.40 -13.71
N GLU A 64 10.47 -0.27 -14.16
CA GLU A 64 11.57 -1.03 -13.59
C GLU A 64 11.87 -0.56 -12.16
N ALA A 65 12.12 -1.51 -11.25
CA ALA A 65 12.51 -1.22 -9.87
C ALA A 65 14.03 -1.33 -9.72
N ARG A 66 14.62 -0.52 -8.84
CA ARG A 66 16.01 -0.66 -8.38
C ARG A 66 16.12 -0.39 -6.89
N LEU A 67 17.02 -1.13 -6.25
CA LEU A 67 17.48 -0.83 -4.90
C LEU A 67 18.52 0.29 -4.95
N LEU A 68 18.41 1.25 -4.04
CA LEU A 68 19.15 2.51 -4.05
C LEU A 68 19.71 2.85 -2.66
N PHE A 69 20.86 3.52 -2.67
CA PHE A 69 21.33 4.33 -1.54
C PHE A 69 20.93 5.78 -1.77
N SER A 70 20.55 6.50 -0.73
CA SER A 70 20.46 7.97 -0.82
C SER A 70 21.86 8.58 -0.93
N SER A 71 21.96 9.74 -1.58
CA SER A 71 23.23 10.48 -1.66
C SER A 71 23.76 10.86 -0.28
N ALA A 72 22.87 11.11 0.69
CA ALA A 72 23.22 11.37 2.08
C ALA A 72 23.93 10.18 2.75
N GLN A 73 23.44 8.95 2.53
CA GLN A 73 24.10 7.74 3.06
C GLN A 73 25.50 7.57 2.46
N VAL A 74 25.62 7.77 1.13
CA VAL A 74 26.90 7.66 0.43
C VAL A 74 27.88 8.71 0.95
N ASP A 75 27.47 9.96 1.08
CA ASP A 75 28.31 11.02 1.64
C ASP A 75 28.75 10.71 3.07
N TYR A 76 27.80 10.29 3.91
CA TYR A 76 28.10 9.96 5.28
C TYR A 76 29.16 8.85 5.40
N VAL A 77 29.05 7.78 4.60
CA VAL A 77 30.06 6.71 4.55
C VAL A 77 31.46 7.26 4.23
N ARG A 78 31.57 8.18 3.27
CA ARG A 78 32.85 8.79 2.88
C ARG A 78 33.49 9.54 4.05
N TYR A 79 32.70 10.40 4.70
CA TYR A 79 33.16 11.18 5.83
C TYR A 79 33.52 10.29 7.02
N TRP A 80 32.71 9.27 7.29
CA TRP A 80 32.96 8.33 8.38
C TRP A 80 34.26 7.55 8.18
N LEU A 81 34.52 7.00 6.99
CA LEU A 81 35.76 6.29 6.68
C LEU A 81 37.00 7.17 6.92
N LYS A 82 36.93 8.43 6.50
CA LYS A 82 38.00 9.42 6.72
C LYS A 82 38.15 9.78 8.20
N ALA A 83 37.05 10.03 8.91
CA ALA A 83 37.06 10.37 10.34
C ALA A 83 37.62 9.24 11.21
N MET A 84 37.35 7.99 10.85
CA MET A 84 37.87 6.80 11.53
C MET A 84 39.30 6.44 11.13
N ASN A 85 39.96 7.27 10.30
CA ASN A 85 41.30 7.01 9.74
C ASN A 85 41.42 5.68 8.97
N LEU A 86 40.30 5.16 8.47
CA LEU A 86 40.28 3.99 7.60
C LEU A 86 40.70 4.35 6.17
N THR A 87 40.58 5.62 5.79
CA THR A 87 41.16 6.18 4.56
C THR A 87 41.99 7.42 4.88
N LYS A 88 43.11 7.59 4.17
CA LYS A 88 44.02 8.75 4.35
C LYS A 88 43.40 10.05 3.86
N GLU A 89 42.55 9.97 2.84
CA GLU A 89 41.83 11.10 2.25
C GLU A 89 40.34 10.79 2.16
N LEU A 90 39.54 11.83 1.95
CA LEU A 90 38.13 11.65 1.66
C LEU A 90 38.01 10.97 0.30
N ILE A 91 37.42 9.78 0.26
CA ILE A 91 37.22 9.08 -1.02
C ILE A 91 36.30 9.92 -1.93
N PRO A 92 36.52 9.95 -3.24
CA PRO A 92 35.65 10.68 -4.16
C PRO A 92 34.22 10.12 -4.14
N LEU A 93 33.25 10.94 -4.50
CA LEU A 93 31.90 10.47 -4.81
C LEU A 93 31.94 9.41 -5.92
N PRO A 94 30.93 8.55 -6.02
CA PRO A 94 30.67 7.80 -7.24
C PRO A 94 30.63 8.76 -8.45
N TYR A 95 31.05 8.29 -9.63
CA TYR A 95 31.16 9.12 -10.84
C TYR A 95 29.83 9.83 -11.16
N SER A 96 29.88 11.07 -11.66
CA SER A 96 28.72 11.97 -11.73
C SER A 96 27.51 11.42 -12.50
N GLU A 97 27.71 10.51 -13.46
CA GLU A 97 26.64 9.91 -14.27
C GLU A 97 25.78 8.87 -13.52
N CYS A 98 26.11 8.49 -12.29
CA CYS A 98 25.32 7.52 -11.52
C CYS A 98 24.42 8.14 -10.44
N LEU A 99 24.45 9.47 -10.28
CA LEU A 99 23.51 10.16 -9.39
C LEU A 99 22.15 10.29 -10.10
N LEU A 100 21.16 9.59 -9.56
CA LEU A 100 19.78 9.64 -10.00
C LEU A 100 19.01 10.67 -9.17
N THR A 101 18.32 11.57 -9.84
CA THR A 101 17.44 12.57 -9.22
C THR A 101 16.03 12.04 -9.06
N GLU A 102 15.24 12.64 -8.17
CA GLU A 102 13.83 12.27 -7.98
C GLU A 102 13.00 12.36 -9.27
N ALA A 103 13.38 13.23 -10.21
CA ALA A 103 12.68 13.37 -11.49
C ALA A 103 12.76 12.12 -12.38
N GLU A 104 13.72 11.23 -12.13
CA GLU A 104 13.91 10.00 -12.90
C GLU A 104 12.99 8.86 -12.43
N PHE A 105 12.32 9.04 -11.30
CA PHE A 105 11.45 8.04 -10.69
C PHE A 105 9.98 8.44 -10.79
N SER A 106 9.12 7.43 -10.94
CA SER A 106 7.68 7.56 -10.74
C SER A 106 7.29 7.41 -9.26
N ALA A 107 8.08 6.66 -8.50
CA ALA A 107 7.97 6.56 -7.06
C ALA A 107 9.32 6.18 -6.42
N VAL A 108 9.59 6.69 -5.22
CA VAL A 108 10.71 6.24 -4.37
C VAL A 108 10.23 6.08 -2.94
N SER A 109 10.48 4.92 -2.34
CA SER A 109 10.07 4.63 -0.96
C SER A 109 11.19 3.97 -0.17
N PRO A 110 11.27 4.21 1.15
CA PRO A 110 12.20 3.50 2.02
C PRO A 110 11.83 2.02 2.13
N VAL A 111 12.83 1.17 2.33
CA VAL A 111 12.71 -0.29 2.50
C VAL A 111 13.69 -0.74 3.58
N GLN A 112 13.22 -1.54 4.54
CA GLN A 112 14.06 -2.02 5.65
C GLN A 112 14.51 -3.46 5.42
N PHE A 113 15.79 -3.73 5.66
CA PHE A 113 16.35 -5.08 5.63
C PHE A 113 16.96 -5.43 6.97
N MET A 114 16.51 -6.52 7.58
CA MET A 114 16.98 -6.93 8.91
C MET A 114 18.24 -7.82 8.85
N THR A 115 18.44 -8.55 7.75
CA THR A 115 19.59 -9.44 7.58
C THR A 115 20.32 -9.21 6.25
N GLY A 116 21.62 -9.52 6.20
CA GLY A 116 22.40 -9.45 4.96
C GLY A 116 21.95 -10.50 3.93
N GLY A 117 21.31 -11.58 4.39
CA GLY A 117 20.63 -12.55 3.55
C GLY A 117 19.46 -11.93 2.78
N ASP A 118 18.57 -11.22 3.48
CA ASP A 118 17.41 -10.55 2.90
C ASP A 118 17.84 -9.52 1.84
N LEU A 119 18.85 -8.70 2.17
CA LEU A 119 19.40 -7.71 1.25
C LEU A 119 19.95 -8.35 -0.04
N ARG A 120 20.68 -9.47 0.09
CA ARG A 120 21.23 -10.21 -1.06
C ARG A 120 20.13 -10.84 -1.92
N VAL A 121 19.06 -11.33 -1.30
CA VAL A 121 17.91 -11.91 -1.99
C VAL A 121 17.08 -10.82 -2.68
N ALA A 122 16.91 -9.66 -2.04
CA ALA A 122 16.12 -8.54 -2.56
C ALA A 122 16.59 -8.07 -3.93
N THR A 123 17.90 -7.84 -4.10
CA THR A 123 18.49 -7.44 -5.40
C THR A 123 18.19 -8.46 -6.51
N LYS A 124 18.32 -9.76 -6.21
CA LYS A 124 18.01 -10.84 -7.16
C LYS A 124 16.52 -10.90 -7.49
N ASN A 125 15.65 -10.67 -6.51
CA ASN A 125 14.20 -10.70 -6.70
C ASN A 125 13.74 -9.51 -7.53
N ILE A 126 14.27 -8.31 -7.28
CA ILE A 126 14.04 -7.12 -8.11
C ILE A 126 14.40 -7.42 -9.58
N ASP A 127 15.59 -7.98 -9.84
CA ASP A 127 16.01 -8.33 -11.21
C ASP A 127 15.09 -9.36 -11.88
N LYS A 128 14.64 -10.38 -11.14
CA LYS A 128 13.68 -11.37 -11.63
C LYS A 128 12.35 -10.72 -11.98
N ASN A 129 11.84 -9.83 -11.13
CA ASN A 129 10.57 -9.13 -11.35
C ASN A 129 10.67 -8.19 -12.54
N ASN A 130 11.74 -7.40 -12.65
CA ASN A 130 11.98 -6.57 -13.84
C ASN A 130 11.95 -7.39 -15.14
N LYS A 131 12.56 -8.59 -15.14
CA LYS A 131 12.49 -9.50 -16.30
C LYS A 131 11.07 -10.02 -16.57
N ARG A 132 10.28 -10.29 -15.53
CA ARG A 132 8.87 -10.73 -15.66
C ARG A 132 7.95 -9.59 -16.12
N LEU A 133 8.27 -8.34 -15.76
CA LEU A 133 7.57 -7.13 -16.20
C LEU A 133 7.82 -6.80 -17.69
N LYS A 134 8.96 -7.20 -18.26
CA LYS A 134 9.24 -6.97 -19.69
C LYS A 134 8.19 -7.64 -20.55
N GLY A 135 7.49 -6.83 -21.35
CA GLY A 135 6.37 -7.27 -22.19
C GLY A 135 5.08 -7.56 -21.42
N SER A 136 4.95 -7.08 -20.19
CA SER A 136 3.70 -7.12 -19.43
C SER A 136 2.65 -6.16 -20.01
N ASN A 137 1.40 -6.34 -19.59
CA ASN A 137 0.29 -5.50 -20.02
C ASN A 137 0.45 -4.06 -19.47
N VAL A 138 0.17 -3.06 -20.30
CA VAL A 138 0.21 -1.63 -19.94
C VAL A 138 -0.66 -1.33 -18.72
N GLY A 139 -1.84 -1.95 -18.63
CA GLY A 139 -2.75 -1.80 -17.49
C GLY A 139 -2.11 -2.27 -16.17
N LEU A 140 -1.40 -3.40 -16.18
CA LEU A 140 -0.69 -3.87 -14.99
C LEU A 140 0.44 -2.90 -14.59
N THR A 141 1.17 -2.37 -15.56
CA THR A 141 2.25 -1.39 -15.29
C THR A 141 1.69 -0.12 -14.64
N GLN A 142 0.57 0.39 -15.15
CA GLN A 142 -0.11 1.56 -14.58
C GLN A 142 -0.62 1.29 -13.16
N ARG A 143 -1.28 0.16 -12.91
CA ARG A 143 -1.79 -0.20 -11.57
C ARG A 143 -0.65 -0.31 -10.55
N ARG A 144 0.49 -0.89 -10.96
CA ARG A 144 1.69 -0.97 -10.11
C ARG A 144 2.28 0.40 -9.79
N ALA A 145 2.33 1.31 -10.77
CA ALA A 145 2.79 2.68 -10.54
C ALA A 145 1.88 3.41 -9.53
N VAL A 146 0.57 3.30 -9.69
CA VAL A 146 -0.41 3.87 -8.73
C VAL A 146 -0.20 3.31 -7.33
N PHE A 147 0.01 2.00 -7.20
CA PHE A 147 0.27 1.37 -5.90
C PHE A 147 1.50 1.94 -5.20
N GLU A 148 2.62 2.07 -5.91
CA GLU A 148 3.86 2.57 -5.31
C GLU A 148 3.78 4.08 -5.01
N ARG A 149 3.05 4.86 -5.81
CA ARG A 149 2.76 6.26 -5.48
C ARG A 149 1.91 6.37 -4.21
N VAL A 150 0.87 5.55 -4.06
CA VAL A 150 0.04 5.54 -2.84
C VAL A 150 0.88 5.14 -1.61
N ARG A 151 1.75 4.13 -1.72
CA ARG A 151 2.71 3.79 -0.65
C ARG A 151 3.63 4.95 -0.29
N GLN A 152 4.14 5.67 -1.28
CA GLN A 152 4.98 6.85 -1.06
C GLN A 152 4.20 7.95 -0.33
N MET A 153 2.96 8.25 -0.75
CA MET A 153 2.11 9.23 -0.07
C MET A 153 1.84 8.82 1.37
N TRP A 154 1.48 7.56 1.62
CA TRP A 154 1.25 7.04 2.96
C TRP A 154 2.49 7.17 3.86
N SER A 155 3.65 6.78 3.33
CA SER A 155 4.94 6.84 4.03
C SER A 155 5.39 8.26 4.34
N SER A 156 4.96 9.25 3.55
CA SER A 156 5.29 10.66 3.78
C SER A 156 4.60 11.25 5.00
N LYS A 157 3.57 10.59 5.54
CA LYS A 157 2.77 11.04 6.70
C LYS A 157 2.14 12.42 6.49
N VAL A 158 1.82 12.76 5.24
CA VAL A 158 1.20 14.04 4.84
C VAL A 158 -0.26 13.83 4.47
N GLY A 159 -1.09 14.82 4.82
CA GLY A 159 -2.49 14.88 4.42
C GLY A 159 -3.42 14.03 5.27
N SER A 160 -4.65 13.89 4.79
CA SER A 160 -5.70 13.09 5.41
C SER A 160 -6.19 12.01 4.45
N TRP A 161 -6.53 10.84 4.99
CA TRP A 161 -7.09 9.71 4.27
C TRP A 161 -8.51 9.53 4.75
N LEU A 162 -9.47 9.52 3.84
CA LEU A 162 -10.90 9.42 4.16
C LEU A 162 -11.54 8.37 3.27
N ALA A 163 -11.75 7.18 3.82
CA ALA A 163 -12.58 6.16 3.21
C ALA A 163 -14.06 6.52 3.39
N VAL A 164 -14.83 6.37 2.31
CA VAL A 164 -16.28 6.59 2.33
C VAL A 164 -16.98 5.50 1.55
N ASP A 165 -18.21 5.20 1.96
CA ASP A 165 -19.06 4.23 1.30
C ASP A 165 -20.54 4.65 1.44
N PHE A 166 -21.37 4.26 0.47
CA PHE A 166 -22.81 4.53 0.47
C PHE A 166 -23.60 3.25 0.18
N GLU A 167 -24.65 3.03 0.96
CA GLU A 167 -25.70 2.10 0.57
C GLU A 167 -26.86 2.85 -0.08
N GLU A 168 -27.41 2.25 -1.13
CA GLU A 168 -28.55 2.75 -1.87
C GLU A 168 -29.67 1.70 -1.90
N TRP A 169 -30.91 2.17 -2.03
CA TRP A 169 -32.03 1.25 -2.12
C TRP A 169 -31.98 0.48 -3.44
N GLU A 170 -31.99 -0.86 -3.37
CA GLU A 170 -31.79 -1.78 -4.50
C GLU A 170 -32.84 -1.63 -5.63
N ARG A 171 -33.97 -0.96 -5.38
CA ARG A 171 -35.03 -0.69 -6.38
C ARG A 171 -34.99 0.73 -6.96
N ASP A 172 -34.23 1.63 -6.34
CA ASP A 172 -33.99 2.99 -6.84
C ASP A 172 -32.66 3.52 -6.28
N HIS A 173 -31.60 3.37 -7.08
CA HIS A 173 -30.25 3.87 -6.83
C HIS A 173 -30.13 5.40 -6.73
N THR A 174 -31.24 6.14 -6.74
CA THR A 174 -31.25 7.57 -6.40
C THR A 174 -31.52 7.84 -4.92
N VAL A 175 -31.97 6.81 -4.19
CA VAL A 175 -32.30 6.86 -2.77
C VAL A 175 -31.16 6.28 -1.95
N VAL A 176 -30.35 7.17 -1.38
CA VAL A 176 -29.33 6.82 -0.40
C VAL A 176 -30.00 6.40 0.89
N THR A 177 -29.65 5.22 1.41
CA THR A 177 -30.12 4.70 2.68
C THR A 177 -29.12 4.96 3.80
N GLU A 178 -27.83 4.88 3.50
CA GLU A 178 -26.75 4.92 4.49
C GLU A 178 -25.52 5.64 3.93
N PHE A 179 -24.70 6.17 4.84
CA PHE A 179 -23.39 6.72 4.53
C PHE A 179 -22.43 6.35 5.64
N GLY A 180 -21.30 5.75 5.27
CA GLY A 180 -20.22 5.43 6.18
C GLY A 180 -18.95 6.19 5.84
N TRP A 181 -18.15 6.43 6.86
CA TRP A 181 -16.82 7.01 6.67
C TRP A 181 -15.84 6.51 7.74
N SER A 182 -14.58 6.44 7.34
CA SER A 182 -13.45 6.17 8.23
C SER A 182 -12.27 7.03 7.77
N SER A 183 -11.57 7.67 8.70
CA SER A 183 -10.51 8.61 8.41
C SER A 183 -9.25 8.31 9.21
N PHE A 184 -8.11 8.64 8.61
CA PHE A 184 -6.79 8.51 9.19
C PHE A 184 -5.93 9.71 8.81
N ARG A 185 -5.20 10.26 9.78
CA ARG A 185 -4.20 11.32 9.55
C ARG A 185 -3.13 11.29 10.64
N TYR A 186 -2.04 12.01 10.40
CA TYR A 186 -1.04 12.30 11.42
C TYR A 186 -1.21 13.72 11.96
N GLU A 187 -1.34 13.87 13.27
CA GLU A 187 -1.30 15.16 13.97
C GLU A 187 -0.11 15.16 14.93
N GLU A 188 0.84 16.09 14.72
CA GLU A 188 2.05 16.22 15.55
C GLU A 188 2.82 14.88 15.72
N GLY A 189 2.79 14.03 14.69
CA GLY A 189 3.44 12.72 14.69
C GLY A 189 2.63 11.58 15.32
N THR A 190 1.43 11.86 15.80
CA THR A 190 0.50 10.88 16.37
C THR A 190 -0.57 10.50 15.35
N GLU A 191 -0.93 9.22 15.29
CA GLU A 191 -2.05 8.75 14.47
C GLU A 191 -3.38 9.21 15.07
N VAL A 192 -4.23 9.81 14.24
CA VAL A 192 -5.60 10.20 14.60
C VAL A 192 -6.55 9.50 13.64
N GLU A 193 -7.45 8.71 14.22
CA GLU A 193 -8.47 7.94 13.50
C GLU A 193 -9.85 8.36 13.99
N GLU A 194 -10.77 8.56 13.05
CA GLU A 194 -12.17 8.88 13.32
C GLU A 194 -13.05 8.15 12.32
N GLN A 195 -14.25 7.76 12.74
CA GLN A 195 -15.18 6.97 11.93
C GLN A 195 -16.62 7.27 12.31
N GLY A 196 -17.54 6.97 11.41
CA GLY A 196 -18.95 7.09 11.71
C GLY A 196 -19.86 6.48 10.66
N HIS A 197 -21.13 6.37 11.05
CA HIS A 197 -22.18 5.79 10.22
C HIS A 197 -23.48 6.59 10.37
N PHE A 198 -24.07 6.99 9.25
CA PHE A 198 -25.34 7.70 9.19
C PHE A 198 -26.39 6.90 8.43
N THR A 199 -27.59 6.83 8.99
CA THR A 199 -28.77 6.27 8.31
C THR A 199 -29.75 7.39 7.93
N VAL A 200 -30.37 7.30 6.76
CA VAL A 200 -31.26 8.34 6.25
C VAL A 200 -32.70 8.12 6.71
N ALA A 201 -33.21 9.04 7.52
CA ALA A 201 -34.54 8.96 8.15
C ALA A 201 -35.67 8.76 7.13
N GLU A 202 -35.60 9.47 6.00
CA GLU A 202 -36.60 9.38 4.92
C GLU A 202 -36.60 8.01 4.23
N ALA A 203 -35.51 7.26 4.30
CA ALA A 203 -35.35 5.93 3.71
C ALA A 203 -35.49 4.80 4.75
N ARG A 204 -35.97 5.11 5.97
CA ARG A 204 -36.09 4.13 7.06
C ARG A 204 -36.98 2.94 6.73
N SER A 205 -38.04 3.13 5.94
CA SER A 205 -38.92 2.03 5.53
C SER A 205 -38.42 1.26 4.30
N LEU A 206 -37.37 1.75 3.65
CA LEU A 206 -36.79 1.13 2.46
C LEU A 206 -35.66 0.20 2.93
N ARG A 207 -35.88 -1.09 2.76
CA ARG A 207 -34.95 -2.16 3.13
C ARG A 207 -34.46 -2.85 1.87
N ASN A 208 -33.18 -3.20 1.88
CA ASN A 208 -32.61 -4.11 0.89
C ASN A 208 -32.92 -5.56 1.33
N GLY A 209 -32.54 -6.55 0.53
CA GLY A 209 -32.71 -7.97 0.88
C GLY A 209 -33.17 -8.85 -0.27
N GLN A 210 -33.53 -8.26 -1.41
CA GLN A 210 -33.82 -9.03 -2.61
C GLN A 210 -32.55 -9.45 -3.34
N TYR A 211 -31.56 -8.55 -3.40
CA TYR A 211 -30.29 -8.77 -4.11
C TYR A 211 -29.07 -8.64 -3.20
N ILE A 212 -29.14 -7.79 -2.18
CA ILE A 212 -28.06 -7.53 -1.23
C ILE A 212 -28.62 -7.67 0.18
N THR A 213 -27.89 -8.34 1.08
CA THR A 213 -28.29 -8.50 2.48
C THR A 213 -28.43 -7.14 3.17
N ASP A 214 -29.50 -6.93 3.93
CA ASP A 214 -29.69 -5.69 4.69
C ASP A 214 -28.97 -5.78 6.05
N VAL A 215 -27.84 -5.08 6.14
CA VAL A 215 -26.95 -5.08 7.32
C VAL A 215 -26.93 -3.68 7.98
N ARG A 216 -27.90 -2.82 7.66
CA ARG A 216 -27.96 -1.41 8.11
C ARG A 216 -27.76 -1.19 9.60
N GLU A 217 -28.39 -2.04 10.40
CA GLU A 217 -28.46 -1.87 11.86
C GLU A 217 -27.26 -2.53 12.58
N HIS A 218 -26.30 -3.08 11.83
CA HIS A 218 -25.16 -3.82 12.36
C HIS A 218 -23.83 -3.07 12.19
N TYR A 219 -23.82 -1.77 12.48
CA TYR A 219 -22.57 -1.01 12.55
C TYR A 219 -21.77 -1.43 13.79
N ILE A 220 -20.57 -1.97 13.60
CA ILE A 220 -19.78 -2.58 14.70
C ILE A 220 -18.71 -1.66 15.30
N PHE A 221 -18.55 -0.46 14.74
CA PHE A 221 -17.48 0.48 15.10
C PHE A 221 -17.97 1.71 15.89
N GLY A 222 -19.22 1.67 16.36
CA GLY A 222 -19.83 2.74 17.14
C GLY A 222 -21.36 2.68 17.09
N GLU A 223 -22.00 3.84 17.16
CA GLU A 223 -23.46 3.99 17.05
C GLU A 223 -23.85 4.67 15.73
N SER A 224 -24.81 4.09 15.02
CA SER A 224 -25.42 4.70 13.83
C SER A 224 -26.22 5.94 14.23
N GLN A 225 -26.03 7.06 13.53
CA GLN A 225 -26.85 8.27 13.73
C GLN A 225 -27.89 8.41 12.62
N GLU A 226 -29.17 8.42 13.00
CA GLU A 226 -30.26 8.73 12.05
C GLU A 226 -30.26 10.23 11.74
N VAL A 227 -30.23 10.59 10.46
CA VAL A 227 -30.18 11.97 9.97
C VAL A 227 -31.17 12.19 8.83
N SER A 228 -31.64 13.44 8.66
CA SER A 228 -32.39 13.78 7.45
C SER A 228 -31.47 13.83 6.22
N LYS A 229 -32.03 13.69 5.01
CA LYS A 229 -31.26 13.87 3.77
C LYS A 229 -30.60 15.24 3.67
N ALA A 230 -31.23 16.28 4.21
CA ALA A 230 -30.67 17.63 4.24
C ALA A 230 -29.47 17.72 5.20
N ASP A 231 -29.57 17.08 6.37
CA ASP A 231 -28.47 17.02 7.34
C ASP A 231 -27.32 16.18 6.83
N LEU A 232 -27.59 15.07 6.13
CA LEU A 232 -26.56 14.25 5.49
C LEU A 232 -25.72 15.09 4.52
N LYS A 233 -26.36 15.86 3.64
CA LYS A 233 -25.66 16.76 2.70
C LYS A 233 -24.77 17.77 3.43
N ARG A 234 -25.28 18.38 4.50
CA ARG A 234 -24.52 19.34 5.31
C ARG A 234 -23.33 18.65 5.98
N LYS A 235 -23.55 17.54 6.68
CA LYS A 235 -22.50 16.77 7.37
C LYS A 235 -21.41 16.28 6.42
N LEU A 236 -21.78 15.80 5.23
CA LEU A 236 -20.83 15.36 4.20
C LEU A 236 -19.97 16.52 3.70
N LYS A 237 -20.57 17.69 3.47
CA LYS A 237 -19.84 18.90 3.08
C LYS A 237 -18.87 19.35 4.17
N ASP A 238 -19.34 19.37 5.42
CA ASP A 238 -18.53 19.76 6.57
C ASP A 238 -17.37 18.78 6.77
N LEU A 239 -17.61 17.48 6.64
CA LEU A 239 -16.60 16.42 6.71
C LEU A 239 -15.49 16.64 5.68
N ILE A 240 -15.82 16.70 4.39
CA ILE A 240 -14.81 16.81 3.31
C ILE A 240 -14.10 18.18 3.32
N SER A 241 -14.79 19.25 3.73
CA SER A 241 -14.20 20.59 3.81
C SER A 241 -13.33 20.78 5.05
N GLY A 242 -13.63 20.06 6.14
CA GLY A 242 -12.90 20.14 7.40
C GLY A 242 -11.60 19.33 7.44
N MET A 243 -11.41 18.40 6.50
CA MET A 243 -10.21 17.56 6.45
C MET A 243 -8.96 18.35 6.04
N PRO A 244 -7.83 18.21 6.75
CA PRO A 244 -6.54 18.73 6.32
C PRO A 244 -6.15 18.27 4.91
N ARG A 245 -5.50 19.16 4.15
CA ARG A 245 -5.04 18.91 2.79
C ARG A 245 -3.57 18.44 2.77
N PRO A 246 -3.15 17.69 1.73
CA PRO A 246 -3.97 17.07 0.69
C PRO A 246 -4.94 16.03 1.26
N LEU A 247 -6.10 15.84 0.62
CA LEU A 247 -7.07 14.82 1.01
C LEU A 247 -7.06 13.66 0.01
N PHE A 248 -6.88 12.45 0.52
CA PHE A 248 -7.01 11.21 -0.23
C PHE A 248 -8.37 10.59 0.09
N LEU A 249 -9.33 10.71 -0.83
CA LEU A 249 -10.62 10.03 -0.74
C LEU A 249 -10.45 8.58 -1.18
N VAL A 250 -10.75 7.65 -0.29
CA VAL A 250 -10.49 6.22 -0.48
C VAL A 250 -11.81 5.50 -0.73
N PHE A 251 -11.82 4.64 -1.75
CA PHE A 251 -12.99 3.86 -2.14
C PHE A 251 -12.58 2.42 -2.45
N HIS A 252 -13.57 1.55 -2.57
CA HIS A 252 -13.43 0.25 -3.20
C HIS A 252 -14.34 0.22 -4.44
N ASP A 253 -13.77 0.50 -5.64
CA ASP A 253 -14.51 0.87 -6.86
C ASP A 253 -15.35 2.17 -6.72
N PRO A 254 -14.77 3.36 -6.97
CA PRO A 254 -15.41 4.65 -6.68
C PRO A 254 -16.58 5.01 -7.61
N SER A 255 -16.93 4.17 -8.59
CA SER A 255 -17.77 4.54 -9.73
C SER A 255 -19.17 5.00 -9.34
N GLN A 256 -19.81 4.36 -8.35
CA GLN A 256 -21.13 4.75 -7.86
C GLN A 256 -21.04 5.83 -6.79
N ASP A 257 -20.11 5.71 -5.84
CA ASP A 257 -19.95 6.68 -4.76
C ASP A 257 -19.68 8.09 -5.28
N ILE A 258 -18.85 8.24 -6.32
CA ILE A 258 -18.60 9.56 -6.93
C ILE A 258 -19.88 10.16 -7.52
N LYS A 259 -20.75 9.35 -8.14
CA LYS A 259 -22.05 9.84 -8.65
C LYS A 259 -22.93 10.30 -7.48
N THR A 260 -22.92 9.54 -6.39
CA THR A 260 -23.70 9.83 -5.19
C THR A 260 -23.21 11.08 -4.48
N LEU A 261 -21.89 11.24 -4.30
CA LEU A 261 -21.25 12.46 -3.81
C LEU A 261 -21.64 13.68 -4.65
N LYS A 262 -21.58 13.59 -5.99
CA LYS A 262 -22.01 14.67 -6.88
C LYS A 262 -23.51 15.00 -6.73
N ARG A 263 -24.37 14.00 -6.64
CA ARG A 263 -25.82 14.16 -6.42
C ARG A 263 -26.14 14.80 -5.07
N LEU A 264 -25.32 14.50 -4.05
CA LEU A 264 -25.38 15.10 -2.73
C LEU A 264 -24.70 16.48 -2.66
N GLN A 265 -24.07 16.94 -3.73
CA GLN A 265 -23.35 18.23 -3.82
C GLN A 265 -22.18 18.30 -2.82
N ALA A 266 -21.49 17.17 -2.65
CA ALA A 266 -20.26 17.09 -1.90
C ALA A 266 -19.13 17.87 -2.61
N PRO A 267 -18.23 18.55 -1.88
CA PRO A 267 -17.20 19.41 -2.45
C PRO A 267 -16.03 18.59 -3.01
N ILE A 268 -16.26 17.89 -4.12
CA ILE A 268 -15.30 16.99 -4.78
C ILE A 268 -15.03 17.39 -6.24
N GLU A 269 -15.38 18.61 -6.65
CA GLU A 269 -15.23 19.08 -8.03
C GLU A 269 -13.77 19.11 -8.50
N THR A 270 -12.83 19.30 -7.57
CA THR A 270 -11.39 19.30 -7.82
C THR A 270 -10.74 17.92 -7.62
N ALA A 271 -11.53 16.87 -7.34
CA ALA A 271 -10.99 15.54 -7.11
C ALA A 271 -10.43 14.93 -8.40
N VAL A 272 -9.20 14.44 -8.34
CA VAL A 272 -8.52 13.79 -9.46
C VAL A 272 -8.24 12.32 -9.16
N LEU A 273 -8.36 11.46 -10.18
CA LEU A 273 -8.04 10.02 -10.08
C LEU A 273 -6.54 9.74 -10.19
N ASP A 274 -5.79 10.67 -10.79
CA ASP A 274 -4.37 10.51 -10.99
C ASP A 274 -3.59 10.90 -9.73
N ILE A 275 -2.97 9.91 -9.08
CA ILE A 275 -2.05 10.16 -7.97
C ILE A 275 -0.74 10.72 -8.53
N PRO A 276 -0.27 11.89 -8.06
CA PRO A 276 0.96 12.52 -8.55
C PRO A 276 2.21 11.73 -8.16
N ASP A 277 3.30 11.89 -8.91
CA ASP A 277 4.62 11.29 -8.59
C ASP A 277 5.26 11.91 -7.34
N LYS A 278 4.90 13.16 -7.03
CA LYS A 278 5.41 13.93 -5.89
C LYS A 278 4.33 14.16 -4.86
N THR A 279 4.73 14.20 -3.59
CA THR A 279 3.81 14.51 -2.50
C THR A 279 3.18 15.89 -2.73
N PRO A 280 1.86 15.95 -2.90
CA PRO A 280 1.18 17.21 -3.13
C PRO A 280 1.06 18.01 -1.82
N GLU A 281 1.13 19.34 -1.90
CA GLU A 281 0.88 20.22 -0.76
C GLU A 281 -0.62 20.46 -0.53
N ASP A 282 -1.43 20.31 -1.59
CA ASP A 282 -2.87 20.55 -1.57
C ASP A 282 -3.58 19.68 -2.63
N GLY A 283 -4.92 19.62 -2.56
CA GLY A 283 -5.77 18.94 -3.53
C GLY A 283 -6.63 17.82 -2.92
N ILE A 284 -7.45 17.23 -3.79
CA ILE A 284 -8.27 16.05 -3.48
C ILE A 284 -7.93 14.97 -4.49
N PHE A 285 -7.55 13.79 -3.99
CA PHE A 285 -7.08 12.67 -4.80
C PHE A 285 -7.94 11.45 -4.50
N ILE A 286 -8.36 10.72 -5.53
CA ILE A 286 -9.17 9.51 -5.39
C ILE A 286 -8.24 8.31 -5.39
N VAL A 287 -8.35 7.47 -4.36
CA VAL A 287 -7.61 6.23 -4.19
C VAL A 287 -8.58 5.07 -4.27
N ASP A 288 -8.40 4.19 -5.26
CA ASP A 288 -9.23 3.01 -5.45
C ASP A 288 -8.50 1.76 -4.95
N THR A 289 -8.95 1.23 -3.80
CA THR A 289 -8.36 0.03 -3.19
C THR A 289 -8.53 -1.22 -4.05
N ALA A 290 -9.57 -1.29 -4.88
CA ALA A 290 -9.78 -2.42 -5.78
C ALA A 290 -8.69 -2.47 -6.86
N VAL A 291 -8.26 -1.30 -7.35
CA VAL A 291 -7.13 -1.14 -8.27
C VAL A 291 -5.79 -1.46 -7.59
N LEU A 292 -5.59 -0.98 -6.36
CA LEU A 292 -4.39 -1.28 -5.58
C LEU A 292 -4.25 -2.78 -5.36
N PHE A 293 -5.33 -3.43 -4.95
CA PHE A 293 -5.33 -4.85 -4.68
C PHE A 293 -5.10 -5.68 -5.93
N ALA A 294 -5.70 -5.31 -7.07
CA ALA A 294 -5.39 -5.97 -8.33
C ALA A 294 -3.93 -5.79 -8.76
N ALA A 295 -3.31 -4.63 -8.48
CA ALA A 295 -1.87 -4.44 -8.69
C ALA A 295 -1.04 -5.43 -7.85
N LEU A 296 -1.44 -5.59 -6.58
CA LEU A 296 -0.83 -6.52 -5.64
C LEU A 296 -1.03 -7.98 -6.08
N CYS A 297 -2.18 -8.36 -6.62
CA CYS A 297 -2.43 -9.70 -7.17
C CYS A 297 -1.79 -9.91 -8.55
N GLY A 298 -1.26 -8.86 -9.19
CA GLY A 298 -0.67 -8.95 -10.53
C GLY A 298 -1.71 -9.07 -11.65
N GLU A 299 -2.95 -8.63 -11.40
CA GLU A 299 -4.08 -8.69 -12.32
C GLU A 299 -4.11 -7.45 -13.23
N ALA A 300 -4.02 -7.66 -14.54
CA ALA A 300 -4.06 -6.59 -15.52
C ALA A 300 -5.49 -6.08 -15.79
N THR A 301 -6.49 -6.95 -15.60
CA THR A 301 -7.90 -6.71 -15.91
C THR A 301 -8.77 -7.27 -14.79
N GLY A 302 -9.89 -6.62 -14.52
CA GLY A 302 -10.76 -7.00 -13.41
C GLY A 302 -10.31 -6.41 -12.07
N THR A 303 -11.15 -6.56 -11.06
CA THR A 303 -10.93 -6.21 -9.67
C THR A 303 -11.68 -7.23 -8.82
N ARG A 304 -11.27 -7.37 -7.56
CA ARG A 304 -11.94 -8.24 -6.59
C ARG A 304 -12.82 -7.39 -5.67
N GLY A 305 -13.93 -7.95 -5.20
CA GLY A 305 -14.83 -7.26 -4.27
C GLY A 305 -14.21 -7.08 -2.87
N LEU A 306 -14.84 -6.24 -2.04
CA LEU A 306 -14.29 -5.81 -0.74
C LEU A 306 -14.06 -7.00 0.19
N GLY A 307 -15.04 -7.89 0.34
CA GLY A 307 -14.92 -9.09 1.18
C GLY A 307 -13.74 -9.96 0.78
N GLN A 308 -13.62 -10.27 -0.51
CA GLN A 308 -12.51 -11.07 -1.04
C GLN A 308 -11.16 -10.39 -0.82
N MET A 309 -11.07 -9.08 -1.08
CA MET A 309 -9.86 -8.30 -0.81
C MET A 309 -9.48 -8.36 0.67
N CYS A 310 -10.43 -8.11 1.57
CA CYS A 310 -10.21 -8.14 3.01
C CYS A 310 -9.79 -9.53 3.50
N ASN A 311 -10.41 -10.59 3.00
CA ASN A 311 -10.05 -11.97 3.34
C ASN A 311 -8.62 -12.30 2.88
N GLN A 312 -8.28 -12.00 1.62
CA GLN A 312 -6.97 -12.28 1.05
C GLN A 312 -5.85 -11.39 1.62
N LEU A 313 -6.18 -10.19 2.10
CA LEU A 313 -5.27 -9.34 2.88
C LEU A 313 -5.20 -9.73 4.37
N GLN A 314 -6.04 -10.67 4.82
CA GLN A 314 -6.24 -11.08 6.20
C GLN A 314 -6.68 -9.94 7.14
N VAL A 315 -7.38 -8.94 6.61
CA VAL A 315 -7.92 -7.80 7.38
C VAL A 315 -8.90 -8.29 8.43
N PHE A 316 -9.85 -9.16 8.04
CA PHE A 316 -10.83 -9.70 8.99
C PHE A 316 -10.19 -10.47 10.13
N VAL A 317 -9.21 -11.33 9.82
CA VAL A 317 -8.50 -12.12 10.85
C VAL A 317 -7.72 -11.22 11.81
N LYS A 318 -7.10 -10.15 11.31
CA LYS A 318 -6.26 -9.25 12.13
C LYS A 318 -7.08 -8.33 13.02
N TYR A 319 -8.23 -7.85 12.54
CA TYR A 319 -8.92 -6.72 13.14
C TYR A 319 -10.33 -7.05 13.66
N LEU A 320 -10.88 -8.24 13.40
CA LEU A 320 -12.18 -8.65 13.96
C LEU A 320 -12.07 -9.55 15.19
N PRO A 321 -13.01 -9.43 16.15
CA PRO A 321 -13.14 -10.36 17.27
C PRO A 321 -13.51 -11.78 16.80
N ASN A 322 -14.25 -11.90 15.69
CA ASN A 322 -14.67 -13.15 15.07
C ASN A 322 -14.19 -13.18 13.61
N PRO A 323 -13.03 -13.78 13.34
CA PRO A 323 -12.46 -13.91 11.99
C PRO A 323 -13.39 -14.67 11.03
N GLY A 324 -13.53 -14.17 9.79
CA GLY A 324 -14.20 -14.89 8.69
C GLY A 324 -15.71 -14.69 8.58
N ASP A 325 -16.31 -13.82 9.40
CA ASP A 325 -17.72 -13.48 9.28
C ASP A 325 -17.93 -12.28 8.34
N GLU A 326 -18.17 -12.55 7.06
CA GLU A 326 -18.48 -11.50 6.06
C GLU A 326 -19.89 -10.92 6.24
N SER A 327 -20.69 -11.41 7.19
CA SER A 327 -22.06 -10.94 7.43
C SER A 327 -22.17 -9.49 7.89
N TRP A 328 -21.04 -8.84 8.20
CA TRP A 328 -20.94 -7.44 8.60
C TRP A 328 -20.70 -6.48 7.43
N LEU A 329 -20.45 -6.99 6.22
CA LEU A 329 -20.40 -6.19 4.99
C LEU A 329 -21.81 -5.75 4.58
N HIS A 330 -21.92 -4.76 3.69
CA HIS A 330 -23.20 -4.11 3.32
C HIS A 330 -23.80 -3.23 4.43
N ASN A 331 -22.94 -2.83 5.36
CA ASN A 331 -23.16 -1.68 6.22
C ASN A 331 -22.12 -0.63 5.83
N ALA A 332 -22.57 0.52 5.33
CA ALA A 332 -21.66 1.52 4.75
C ALA A 332 -20.55 1.95 5.74
N GLY A 333 -20.87 2.01 7.04
CA GLY A 333 -19.91 2.35 8.09
C GLY A 333 -18.81 1.30 8.27
N ASN A 334 -19.18 0.02 8.21
CA ASN A 334 -18.24 -1.09 8.28
C ASN A 334 -17.39 -1.14 6.99
N ASP A 335 -18.01 -0.99 5.83
CA ASP A 335 -17.35 -1.08 4.53
C ASP A 335 -16.32 0.03 4.32
N ALA A 336 -16.64 1.26 4.73
CA ALA A 336 -15.68 2.36 4.76
C ALA A 336 -14.50 2.07 5.72
N HIS A 337 -14.78 1.49 6.89
CA HIS A 337 -13.72 1.14 7.85
C HIS A 337 -12.79 0.05 7.31
N TYR A 338 -13.34 -1.05 6.77
CA TYR A 338 -12.52 -2.12 6.19
C TYR A 338 -11.77 -1.67 4.94
N THR A 339 -12.35 -0.80 4.12
CA THR A 339 -11.66 -0.18 2.99
C THR A 339 -10.42 0.60 3.47
N LEU A 340 -10.52 1.35 4.56
CA LEU A 340 -9.36 2.06 5.13
C LEU A 340 -8.32 1.11 5.73
N LEU A 341 -8.74 0.04 6.42
CA LEU A 341 -7.82 -0.97 6.95
C LEU A 341 -7.07 -1.70 5.82
N ALA A 342 -7.78 -2.09 4.76
CA ALA A 342 -7.16 -2.69 3.58
C ALA A 342 -6.16 -1.74 2.91
N LEU A 343 -6.48 -0.45 2.83
CA LEU A 343 -5.53 0.56 2.39
C LEU A 343 -4.31 0.61 3.32
N LYS A 344 -4.48 0.67 4.65
CA LYS A 344 -3.39 0.72 5.64
C LYS A 344 -2.46 -0.49 5.49
N GLU A 345 -3.02 -1.68 5.25
CA GLU A 345 -2.28 -2.91 5.00
C GLU A 345 -1.46 -2.89 3.70
N MET A 346 -2.01 -2.33 2.61
CA MET A 346 -1.33 -2.26 1.32
C MET A 346 -0.33 -1.09 1.24
N ALA A 347 -0.72 0.08 1.74
CA ALA A 347 0.06 1.31 1.65
C ALA A 347 1.13 1.43 2.74
N GLY A 348 0.87 0.87 3.93
CA GLY A 348 1.81 0.83 5.04
C GLY A 348 2.84 -0.30 4.96
N GLY A 349 2.65 -1.26 4.05
CA GLY A 349 3.54 -2.42 3.90
C GLY A 349 4.83 -2.15 3.10
N GLU A 350 5.60 -3.21 2.90
CA GLU A 350 6.81 -3.25 2.05
C GLU A 350 6.50 -2.93 0.57
N PRO A 351 7.50 -2.80 -0.33
CA PRO A 351 7.20 -2.63 -1.75
C PRO A 351 6.34 -3.74 -2.33
N LEU A 352 5.57 -3.41 -3.38
CA LEU A 352 4.48 -4.23 -3.92
C LEU A 352 4.90 -5.69 -4.12
N ASP A 353 6.04 -5.91 -4.78
CA ASP A 353 6.51 -7.27 -5.07
C ASP A 353 6.98 -8.03 -3.82
N MET A 354 7.50 -7.32 -2.82
CA MET A 354 7.88 -7.92 -1.53
C MET A 354 6.63 -8.31 -0.75
N GLN A 355 5.64 -7.44 -0.67
CA GLN A 355 4.34 -7.78 -0.06
C GLN A 355 3.70 -8.98 -0.73
N ARG A 356 3.69 -9.01 -2.07
CA ARG A 356 3.11 -10.13 -2.82
C ARG A 356 3.81 -11.46 -2.48
N GLU A 357 5.14 -11.48 -2.47
CA GLU A 357 5.89 -12.70 -2.16
C GLU A 357 5.74 -13.13 -0.69
N GLN A 358 5.62 -12.17 0.25
CA GLN A 358 5.38 -12.47 1.66
C GLN A 358 3.98 -13.06 1.89
N ARG A 359 2.95 -12.54 1.20
CA ARG A 359 1.56 -12.99 1.33
C ARG A 359 1.32 -14.30 0.61
N TRP A 360 1.89 -14.47 -0.59
CA TRP A 360 1.67 -15.63 -1.46
C TRP A 360 2.98 -16.21 -1.98
N PRO A 361 3.79 -16.81 -1.10
CA PRO A 361 5.12 -17.30 -1.45
C PRO A 361 5.04 -18.36 -2.54
N ASN A 362 5.90 -18.24 -3.56
CA ASN A 362 5.97 -19.14 -4.71
C ASN A 362 4.68 -19.27 -5.56
N ARG A 363 3.69 -18.37 -5.39
CA ARG A 363 2.45 -18.38 -6.19
C ARG A 363 2.50 -17.51 -7.45
N THR A 364 3.68 -16.98 -7.80
CA THR A 364 3.92 -16.19 -9.01
C THR A 364 5.07 -16.74 -9.86
N GLY A 365 5.10 -16.36 -11.14
CA GLY A 365 6.18 -16.75 -12.04
C GLY A 365 6.03 -18.14 -12.63
N LEU A 366 4.81 -18.69 -12.59
CA LEU A 366 4.44 -19.89 -13.31
C LEU A 366 4.33 -19.57 -14.82
N PRO A 367 4.48 -20.57 -15.72
CA PRO A 367 4.46 -20.34 -17.17
C PRO A 367 3.22 -19.57 -17.66
N GLU A 368 2.08 -19.81 -17.02
CA GLU A 368 0.78 -19.20 -17.33
C GLU A 368 0.53 -17.87 -16.60
N ALA A 369 1.24 -17.61 -15.49
CA ALA A 369 0.99 -16.51 -14.57
C ALA A 369 2.32 -15.85 -14.16
N LYS A 370 2.92 -15.08 -15.07
CA LYS A 370 4.28 -14.51 -14.88
C LYS A 370 4.39 -13.62 -13.63
N LEU A 371 3.36 -12.81 -13.36
CA LEU A 371 3.27 -11.91 -12.20
C LEU A 371 1.96 -12.02 -11.43
N GLN A 372 0.94 -12.63 -12.05
CA GLN A 372 -0.35 -12.86 -11.42
C GLN A 372 -0.22 -13.95 -10.35
N VAL A 373 -0.81 -13.71 -9.20
CA VAL A 373 -0.93 -14.69 -8.12
C VAL A 373 -1.94 -15.74 -8.55
N LYS A 374 -1.56 -17.02 -8.45
CA LYS A 374 -2.53 -18.11 -8.56
C LYS A 374 -3.17 -18.33 -7.20
N PHE A 375 -4.48 -18.10 -7.14
CA PHE A 375 -5.30 -18.49 -6.00
C PHE A 375 -5.87 -19.89 -6.25
N GLU A 376 -6.05 -20.66 -5.20
CA GLU A 376 -6.77 -21.92 -5.24
C GLU A 376 -8.28 -21.65 -5.34
N ASP A 377 -9.06 -22.60 -5.90
CA ASP A 377 -10.48 -22.39 -6.16
C ASP A 377 -11.28 -21.97 -4.91
N TYR A 378 -10.98 -22.55 -3.74
CA TYR A 378 -11.64 -22.21 -2.47
C TYR A 378 -11.28 -20.80 -1.96
N GLU A 379 -10.21 -20.17 -2.46
CA GLU A 379 -9.85 -18.78 -2.17
C GLU A 379 -10.53 -17.80 -3.14
N GLU A 380 -11.10 -18.32 -4.23
CA GLU A 380 -11.82 -17.55 -5.24
C GLU A 380 -13.34 -17.55 -5.02
N TYR A 381 -13.89 -18.61 -4.45
CA TYR A 381 -15.33 -18.79 -4.25
C TYR A 381 -15.65 -19.06 -2.77
N SER A 382 -16.37 -18.13 -2.12
CA SER A 382 -16.90 -18.29 -0.75
C SER A 382 -17.85 -19.49 -0.61
N ASP A 383 -18.45 -19.94 -1.72
CA ASP A 383 -19.50 -20.96 -1.74
C ASP A 383 -18.94 -22.38 -1.95
N TYR A 384 -17.60 -22.55 -1.96
CA TYR A 384 -16.96 -23.84 -2.23
C TYR A 384 -17.13 -24.85 -1.08
N GLU A 385 -17.34 -24.37 0.16
CA GLU A 385 -17.55 -25.23 1.35
C GLU A 385 -18.85 -26.07 1.26
N ASP A 386 -19.79 -25.72 0.38
CA ASP A 386 -21.04 -26.48 0.18
C ASP A 386 -20.86 -27.71 -0.74
N GLN A 387 -19.67 -27.95 -1.31
CA GLN A 387 -19.43 -29.07 -2.23
C GLN A 387 -18.44 -30.14 -1.75
N GLU A 388 -17.55 -29.86 -0.80
CA GLU A 388 -16.56 -30.84 -0.30
C GLU A 388 -16.88 -31.33 1.12
N GLY A 389 -17.93 -32.15 1.20
CA GLY A 389 -17.98 -33.16 2.25
C GLY A 389 -16.89 -34.21 2.00
N VAL A 390 -15.97 -34.34 2.96
CA VAL A 390 -15.00 -35.44 3.15
C VAL A 390 -13.66 -35.28 2.41
N MET A 391 -12.69 -34.57 3.00
CA MET A 391 -11.35 -35.07 3.36
C MET A 391 -10.53 -33.96 4.06
N GLY A 392 -9.91 -34.29 5.20
CA GLY A 392 -8.89 -33.53 5.96
C GLY A 392 -8.82 -32.01 5.74
N GLY A 393 -9.61 -31.26 6.51
CA GLY A 393 -9.80 -29.82 6.32
C GLY A 393 -8.65 -28.96 6.82
N TYR A 394 -8.30 -27.96 6.02
CA TYR A 394 -7.76 -26.70 6.49
C TYR A 394 -8.90 -25.90 7.13
N ASP A 395 -8.71 -25.36 8.34
CA ASP A 395 -9.73 -24.53 8.98
C ASP A 395 -9.57 -23.08 8.51
N SER A 396 -10.44 -22.67 7.57
CA SER A 396 -10.51 -21.33 7.00
C SER A 396 -10.74 -20.24 8.06
N ARG A 397 -11.25 -20.58 9.24
CA ARG A 397 -11.55 -19.64 10.33
C ARG A 397 -10.35 -19.38 11.25
N THR A 398 -9.42 -20.33 11.35
CA THR A 398 -8.29 -20.25 12.29
C THR A 398 -6.92 -20.25 11.60
N GLY A 399 -6.86 -20.56 10.31
CA GLY A 399 -5.61 -20.65 9.54
C GLY A 399 -4.75 -21.86 9.91
N ALA A 400 -5.30 -22.81 10.66
CA ALA A 400 -4.59 -24.02 11.09
C ALA A 400 -4.94 -25.22 10.19
N LEU A 401 -3.95 -26.09 9.98
CA LEU A 401 -4.19 -27.42 9.41
C LEU A 401 -4.86 -28.28 10.49
N VAL A 402 -6.06 -28.82 10.21
CA VAL A 402 -6.71 -29.75 11.13
C VAL A 402 -6.13 -31.13 10.86
N ASP A 403 -5.40 -31.67 11.83
CA ASP A 403 -4.87 -33.04 11.73
C ASP A 403 -6.04 -34.01 11.56
N ALA A 404 -5.91 -34.90 10.57
CA ALA A 404 -6.89 -35.95 10.32
C ALA A 404 -7.05 -36.81 11.58
N VAL A 405 -8.24 -36.79 12.17
CA VAL A 405 -8.62 -37.72 13.24
C VAL A 405 -8.52 -39.14 12.68
N GLN A 406 -7.73 -39.98 13.36
CA GLN A 406 -7.47 -41.39 13.01
C GLN A 406 -8.74 -42.24 12.95
#